data_AF-A0ABD6RMC1-F1
#
_entry.id   AF-A0ABD6RMC1-F1
#
_cell.length_a   1.000
_cell.length_b   1.000
_cell.length_c   1.000
_cell.angle_alpha   90.00
_cell.angle_beta   90.00
_cell.angle_gamma   90.00
#
_symmetry.space_group_name_H-M   'P 1'
#
loop_
_entity.id
_entity.type
_entity.pdbx_description
1 polymer ?
#
loop_
_entity_poly.entity_id
_entity_poly.type
_entity_poly.pdbx_seq_one_letter_code
_entity_poly.pdbx_strand_id
1 'polypeptide(L)' 'MRYKFNTRWKGKNLICACLFGNPACDRYKKCEVLELELNPYEDIDKCMNHRSYKRIKGAIRQR' A
#
# COMPACT_ATOMS: atom_id res chain seq x y z
N MET A 1 4.90 -5.18 -9.06
CA MET A 1 6.01 -5.90 -8.37
C MET A 1 5.38 -6.97 -7.49
N ARG A 2 5.91 -8.20 -7.47
CA ARG A 2 5.31 -9.31 -6.71
C ARG A 2 5.90 -9.39 -5.31
N TYR A 3 5.04 -9.56 -4.32
CA TYR A 3 5.39 -9.62 -2.92
C TYR A 3 4.69 -10.80 -2.27
N LYS A 4 5.41 -11.52 -1.41
CA LYS A 4 4.85 -12.60 -0.61
C LYS A 4 4.42 -12.05 0.74
N PHE A 5 3.17 -12.30 1.09
CA PHE A 5 2.59 -11.90 2.36
C PHE A 5 2.05 -13.12 3.11
N ASN A 6 2.22 -13.11 4.42
CA ASN A 6 1.46 -13.95 5.34
C ASN A 6 0.10 -13.27 5.55
N THR A 7 -0.97 -13.89 5.06
CA THR A 7 -2.33 -13.36 5.13
C THR A 7 -3.30 -14.32 5.82
N ARG A 8 -4.38 -13.82 6.41
CA ARG A 8 -5.45 -14.63 7.00
C ARG A 8 -6.75 -13.92 6.76
N TRP A 9 -7.70 -14.65 6.20
CA TRP A 9 -9.01 -14.12 5.87
C TRP A 9 -10.06 -14.75 6.79
N LYS A 10 -11.11 -13.99 7.11
CA LYS A 10 -12.34 -14.50 7.72
C LYS A 10 -13.50 -14.07 6.82
N GLY A 11 -13.93 -14.98 5.95
CA GLY A 11 -14.82 -14.64 4.84
C GLY A 11 -14.13 -13.62 3.92
N LYS A 12 -14.73 -12.45 3.74
CA LYS A 12 -14.19 -11.35 2.92
C LYS A 12 -13.25 -10.41 3.68
N ASN A 13 -13.07 -10.60 4.98
CA ASN A 13 -12.30 -9.68 5.82
C ASN A 13 -10.85 -10.17 5.96
N LEU A 14 -9.90 -9.31 5.60
CA LEU A 14 -8.47 -9.53 5.80
C LEU A 14 -8.11 -9.25 7.28
N ILE A 15 -7.74 -10.30 8.01
CA ILE A 15 -7.48 -10.25 9.46
C ILE A 15 -5.98 -10.06 9.75
N CYS A 16 -5.10 -10.62 8.92
CA CYS A 16 -3.66 -10.34 8.97
C CYS A 16 -3.16 -10.15 7.54
N ALA A 17 -2.20 -9.23 7.37
CA ALA A 17 -1.36 -9.12 6.20
C ALA A 17 0.01 -8.64 6.66
N CYS A 18 1.02 -9.50 6.54
CA CYS A 18 2.39 -9.12 6.87
C CYS A 18 3.37 -9.62 5.82
N LEU A 19 4.37 -8.79 5.50
CA LEU A 19 5.41 -9.16 4.56
C LEU A 19 6.15 -10.42 5.05
N PHE A 20 6.37 -11.35 4.14
CA PHE A 20 7.09 -12.59 4.45
C PHE A 20 8.50 -12.28 4.98
N GLY A 21 8.90 -12.94 6.07
CA GLY A 21 10.20 -12.74 6.72
C GLY A 21 10.33 -11.49 7.58
N ASN A 22 9.23 -10.74 7.83
CA ASN A 22 9.27 -9.61 8.75
C ASN A 22 9.32 -10.12 10.22
N PRO A 23 10.38 -9.82 11.00
CA PRO A 23 10.56 -10.31 12.36
C PRO A 23 9.49 -9.80 13.34
N ALA A 24 8.83 -8.68 13.05
CA ALA A 24 7.70 -8.20 13.83
C ALA A 24 6.47 -9.13 13.72
N CYS A 25 6.47 -10.04 12.74
CA CYS A 25 5.36 -10.91 12.38
C CYS A 25 5.60 -12.40 12.62
N ASP A 26 6.73 -12.78 13.24
CA ASP A 26 7.05 -14.18 13.60
C ASP A 26 6.01 -14.83 14.53
N ARG A 27 5.16 -14.01 15.14
CA ARG A 27 4.06 -14.43 16.03
C ARG A 27 2.86 -15.01 15.26
N TYR A 28 2.76 -14.76 13.96
CA TYR A 28 1.60 -15.13 13.16
C TYR A 28 1.77 -16.51 12.49
N LYS A 29 1.95 -17.57 13.30
CA LYS A 29 2.00 -18.98 12.83
C LYS A 29 0.71 -19.49 12.18
N LYS A 30 -0.35 -18.68 12.14
CA LYS A 30 -1.71 -19.03 11.63
C LYS A 30 -2.09 -18.28 10.34
N CYS A 31 -1.15 -17.59 9.71
CA CYS A 31 -1.38 -16.87 8.46
C CYS A 31 -0.80 -17.70 7.29
N GLU A 32 -1.53 -17.77 6.19
CA GLU A 32 -1.17 -18.48 4.95
C GLU A 32 -0.33 -17.59 4.04
N VAL A 33 0.58 -18.18 3.26
CA VAL A 33 1.40 -17.41 2.31
C VAL A 33 0.58 -17.14 1.05
N LEU A 34 0.37 -15.87 0.74
CA LEU A 34 -0.29 -15.40 -0.46
C LEU A 34 0.67 -14.47 -1.22
N GLU A 35 0.85 -14.73 -2.51
CA GLU A 35 1.64 -13.86 -3.38
C GLU A 35 0.72 -12.83 -4.04
N LEU A 36 1.06 -11.55 -3.85
CA LEU A 36 0.29 -10.42 -4.35
C LEU A 36 1.15 -9.63 -5.33
N GLU A 37 0.54 -9.22 -6.43
CA GLU A 37 1.09 -8.14 -7.23
C GLU A 37 0.63 -6.82 -6.63
N LEU A 38 1.58 -6.08 -6.06
CA LEU A 38 1.37 -4.69 -5.67
C LEU A 38 2.00 -3.80 -6.72
N ASN A 39 1.20 -2.87 -7.22
CA ASN A 39 1.70 -1.73 -7.95
C ASN A 39 1.53 -0.50 -7.04
N PRO A 40 2.53 -0.20 -6.18
CA PRO A 40 2.42 0.85 -5.14
C PRO A 40 2.21 2.26 -5.72
N TYR A 41 2.40 2.41 -7.04
CA TYR A 41 2.27 3.66 -7.76
C TYR A 41 1.25 3.60 -8.89
N GLU A 42 0.40 2.58 -8.94
CA GLU A 42 -0.58 2.41 -10.02
C GLU A 42 -1.46 3.64 -10.24
N ASP A 43 -1.77 4.34 -9.15
CA ASP A 43 -2.54 5.58 -9.16
C ASP A 43 -1.73 6.80 -8.67
N ILE A 44 -0.40 6.72 -8.61
CA ILE A 44 0.39 7.88 -8.15
C ILE A 44 0.19 9.09 -9.06
N ASP A 45 0.09 8.86 -10.37
CA ASP A 45 -0.13 9.94 -11.33
C ASP A 45 -1.50 10.59 -11.11
N LYS A 46 -2.54 9.82 -10.79
CA LYS A 46 -3.86 10.35 -10.41
C LYS A 46 -3.78 11.14 -9.09
N CYS A 47 -3.05 10.64 -8.10
CA CYS A 47 -2.84 11.31 -6.81
C CYS A 47 -2.08 12.64 -6.99
N MET A 48 -1.04 12.65 -7.82
CA MET A 48 -0.20 13.82 -8.08
C MET A 48 -0.87 14.85 -8.99
N ASN A 49 -1.73 14.42 -9.92
CA ASN A 49 -2.52 15.31 -10.77
C ASN A 49 -3.44 16.26 -9.96
N HIS A 50 -3.94 15.82 -8.80
CA HIS A 50 -4.78 16.64 -7.91
C HIS A 50 -4.00 17.76 -7.19
N ARG A 51 -2.65 17.72 -7.22
CA ARG A 51 -1.76 18.66 -6.56
C ARG A 51 -0.95 19.47 -7.57
N SER A 52 -1.61 20.04 -8.59
CA SER A 52 -0.95 21.11 -9.33
C SER A 52 -0.90 22.36 -8.46
N TYR A 53 0.29 22.92 -8.25
CA TYR A 53 0.46 24.21 -7.59
C TYR A 53 0.72 25.27 -8.65
N LYS A 54 0.09 26.43 -8.54
CA LYS A 54 0.31 27.60 -9.38
C LYS A 54 0.83 28.76 -8.53
N ARG A 55 1.70 29.59 -9.09
CA ARG A 55 2.12 30.84 -8.45
C ARG A 55 1.07 31.91 -8.73
N ILE A 56 0.51 32.52 -7.69
CA ILE A 56 -0.38 33.69 -7.79
C ILE A 56 0.25 34.82 -6.96
N LYS A 57 0.61 35.92 -7.63
CA LYS A 57 1.27 37.08 -7.00
C LYS A 57 2.48 36.68 -6.13
N GLY A 58 3.33 35.81 -6.66
CA GLY A 58 4.56 35.34 -5.99
C GLY A 58 4.36 34.18 -4.99
N ALA A 59 3.16 33.98 -4.44
CA ALA A 59 2.87 32.89 -3.51
C ALA A 59 2.51 31.58 -4.21
N ILE A 60 2.99 30.45 -3.67
CA ILE A 60 2.58 29.10 -4.10
C ILE A 60 1.16 28.84 -3.60
N ARG A 61 0.25 28.49 -4.50
CA ARG A 61 -1.14 28.11 -4.18
C ARG A 61 -1.50 26.82 -4.90
N GLN A 62 -2.26 25.95 -4.25
CA GLN A 62 -2.83 24.79 -4.93
C GLN A 62 -3.82 25.27 -6.00
N ARG A 63 -3.83 24.60 -7.16
CA ARG A 63 -4.59 25.02 -8.34
C ARG A 63 -6.08 25.03 -8.09
#